data_AF-A0A3S0TS40-F1
#
_entry.id   AF-A0A3S0TS40-F1
#
_cell.length_a   1.000
_cell.length_b   1.000
_cell.length_c   1.000
_cell.angle_alpha   90.00
_cell.angle_beta   90.00
_cell.angle_gamma   90.00
#
_symmetry.space_group_name_H-M   'P 1'
#
loop_
_entity.id
_entity.type
_entity.pdbx_description
1 polymer ?
#
loop_
_entity_poly.entity_id
_entity_poly.type
_entity_poly.pdbx_seq_one_letter_code
_entity_poly.pdbx_strand_id
1 'polypeptide(L)'
;MTANGQAIAVSPADALRERLNDADVANSLNSLLDHADLLAILIDGLDGLIRRGDEISNSLVSAIDELKGSSPAGSIPGAKSLGDVDLQGLAGSLASLSGALIDATPALNTLLTSRLVDPQSAQVIALLGEALVEGKAAADADPGGPKGIFGLWRVTKDKDIVRGLGFIVQVARAFGRRLPQE
;
A
#
# COMPACT_ATOMS: atom_id res chain seq x y z
N MET A 1 -16.16 62.90 19.64
CA MET A 1 -15.09 62.43 20.54
C MET A 1 -14.55 61.13 19.95
N THR A 2 -13.37 61.21 19.36
CA THR A 2 -12.68 60.16 18.62
C THR A 2 -12.03 59.18 19.60
N ALA A 3 -12.42 57.90 19.56
CA ALA A 3 -11.68 56.82 20.20
C ALA A 3 -11.28 55.82 19.11
N ASN A 4 -9.98 55.79 18.81
CA ASN A 4 -9.35 55.04 17.74
C ASN A 4 -9.58 53.53 17.88
N GLY A 5 -10.36 52.95 16.97
CA GLY A 5 -10.40 51.51 16.73
C GLY A 5 -9.13 51.06 16.02
N GLN A 6 -8.04 50.90 16.76
CA GLN A 6 -6.91 50.11 16.27
C GLN A 6 -7.34 48.64 16.30
N ALA A 7 -7.64 48.09 15.12
CA ALA A 7 -7.72 46.66 14.92
C ALA A 7 -6.40 46.06 15.41
N ILE A 8 -6.45 45.31 16.51
CA ILE A 8 -5.32 44.54 17.00
C ILE A 8 -5.05 43.49 15.92
N ALA A 9 -4.10 43.78 15.02
CA ALA A 9 -3.63 42.81 14.06
C ALA A 9 -3.06 41.65 14.86
N VAL A 10 -3.73 40.51 14.83
CA VAL A 10 -3.28 39.27 15.49
C VAL A 10 -1.84 39.04 15.06
N SER A 11 -0.91 39.15 16.02
CA SER A 11 0.50 38.94 15.72
C SER A 11 0.69 37.49 15.28
N PRO A 12 1.58 37.18 14.33
CA PRO A 12 1.91 35.79 13.98
C PRO A 12 2.26 34.93 15.21
N ALA A 13 2.83 35.55 16.25
CA ALA A 13 3.10 34.89 17.53
C ALA A 13 1.84 34.53 18.31
N ASP A 14 0.78 35.35 18.24
CA ASP A 14 -0.49 35.09 18.92
C ASP A 14 -1.29 34.00 18.18
N ALA A 15 -1.25 34.00 16.85
CA ALA A 15 -1.83 32.92 16.04
C ALA A 15 -1.11 31.57 16.26
N LEU A 16 0.21 31.59 16.45
CA LEU A 16 0.98 30.40 16.79
C LEU A 16 0.67 29.92 18.21
N ARG A 17 0.59 30.82 19.19
CA ARG A 17 0.19 30.50 20.57
C ARG A 17 -1.18 29.84 20.63
N GLU A 18 -2.14 30.35 19.88
CA GLU A 18 -3.48 29.76 19.81
C GLU A 18 -3.44 28.32 19.27
N ARG A 19 -2.62 28.06 18.25
CA ARG A 19 -2.40 26.70 17.72
C ARG A 19 -1.63 25.80 18.67
N LEU A 20 -0.73 26.35 19.49
CA LEU A 20 0.04 25.60 20.50
C LEU A 20 -0.76 25.28 21.76
N ASN A 21 -1.92 25.92 21.96
CA ASN A 21 -2.86 25.53 23.01
C ASN A 21 -3.54 24.18 22.72
N ASP A 22 -3.46 23.68 21.47
CA ASP A 22 -3.85 22.33 21.11
C ASP A 22 -2.73 21.33 21.46
N ALA A 23 -3.07 20.34 22.29
CA ALA A 23 -2.13 19.33 22.77
C ALA A 23 -1.53 18.48 21.64
N ASP A 24 -2.30 18.17 20.60
CA ASP A 24 -1.83 17.35 19.49
C ASP A 24 -0.84 18.14 18.61
N VAL A 25 -1.09 19.44 18.43
CA VAL A 25 -0.21 20.35 17.69
C VAL A 25 1.09 20.59 18.46
N ALA A 26 1.02 20.80 19.78
CA ALA A 26 2.20 20.97 20.62
C ALA A 26 3.07 19.71 20.64
N ASN A 27 2.47 18.52 20.73
CA ASN A 27 3.18 17.24 20.69
C ASN A 27 3.84 17.00 19.32
N SER A 28 3.14 17.31 18.23
CA SER A 28 3.69 17.19 16.88
C SER A 28 4.85 18.16 16.66
N LEU A 29 4.76 19.39 17.18
CA LEU A 29 5.85 20.35 17.09
C LEU A 29 7.06 19.92 17.91
N ASN A 30 6.86 19.44 19.14
CA ASN A 30 7.95 18.88 19.94
C ASN A 30 8.62 17.70 19.22
N SER A 31 7.84 16.78 18.66
CA SER A 31 8.40 15.67 17.89
C SER A 31 9.20 16.13 16.68
N LEU A 32 8.77 17.20 15.98
CA LEU A 32 9.55 17.77 14.86
C LEU A 32 10.83 18.46 15.33
N LEU A 33 10.77 19.16 16.47
CA LEU A 33 11.94 19.81 17.06
C LEU A 33 12.96 18.80 17.60
N ASP A 34 12.49 17.72 18.22
CA ASP A 34 13.31 16.61 18.73
C ASP A 34 14.08 15.90 17.61
N HIS A 35 13.53 15.92 16.39
CA HIS A 35 14.13 15.29 15.20
C HIS A 35 14.60 16.31 14.16
N ALA A 36 14.79 17.59 14.55
CA ALA A 36 15.16 18.66 13.62
C ALA A 36 16.51 18.41 12.93
N ASP A 37 17.43 17.72 13.59
CA ASP A 37 18.73 17.33 13.01
C ASP A 37 18.55 16.29 11.88
N LEU A 38 17.64 15.33 12.06
CA LEU A 38 17.29 14.37 11.00
C LEU A 38 16.59 15.04 9.81
N LEU A 39 15.78 16.08 10.09
CA LEU A 39 15.16 16.88 9.04
C LEU A 39 16.20 17.64 8.22
N ALA A 40 17.23 18.18 8.86
CA ALA A 40 18.35 18.83 8.16
C ALA A 40 19.10 17.84 7.27
N ILE A 41 19.42 16.65 7.78
CA ILE A 41 20.07 15.58 7.00
C ILE A 41 19.19 15.11 5.83
N LEU A 42 17.87 15.03 6.02
CA LEU A 42 16.92 14.69 4.94
C LEU A 42 16.87 15.77 3.86
N ILE A 43 16.90 17.04 4.25
CA ILE A 43 16.91 18.17 3.31
C ILE A 43 18.22 18.19 2.51
N ASP A 44 19.36 18.01 3.17
CA ASP A 44 20.67 17.93 2.50
C ASP A 44 20.78 16.69 1.61
N GLY A 45 20.24 15.55 2.07
CA GLY A 45 20.14 14.33 1.29
C GLY A 45 19.26 14.49 0.06
N LEU A 46 18.14 15.21 0.18
CA LEU A 46 17.24 15.53 -0.92
C LEU A 46 17.88 16.51 -1.91
N ASP A 47 18.57 17.54 -1.44
CA ASP A 47 19.34 18.47 -2.29
C ASP A 47 20.43 17.70 -3.06
N GLY A 48 21.15 16.81 -2.38
CA GLY A 48 22.13 15.91 -2.98
C GLY A 48 21.51 14.96 -4.02
N LEU A 49 20.32 14.43 -3.77
CA LEU A 49 19.59 13.57 -4.71
C LEU A 49 19.09 14.34 -5.93
N ILE A 50 18.55 15.55 -5.75
CA ILE A 50 18.09 16.40 -6.86
C ILE A 50 19.28 16.78 -7.74
N ARG A 51 20.37 17.25 -7.13
CA ARG A 51 21.58 17.67 -7.83
C ARG A 51 22.24 16.53 -8.61
N ARG A 52 22.25 15.33 -8.03
CA ARG A 52 22.75 14.10 -8.69
C ARG A 52 21.74 13.51 -9.66
N GLY A 53 20.45 13.74 -9.47
CA GLY A 53 19.37 13.29 -10.34
C GLY A 53 19.50 13.86 -11.74
N ASP A 54 19.89 15.14 -11.85
CA ASP A 54 20.19 15.77 -13.13
C ASP A 54 21.39 15.13 -13.83
N GLU A 55 22.47 14.84 -13.07
CA GLU A 55 23.66 14.16 -13.61
C GLU A 55 23.34 12.71 -14.05
N ILE A 56 22.57 11.97 -13.24
CA ILE A 56 22.14 10.59 -13.53
C ILE A 56 21.22 10.59 -14.76
N SER A 57 20.25 11.50 -14.84
CA SER A 57 19.36 11.67 -15.98
C SER A 57 20.14 11.97 -17.25
N ASN A 58 21.08 12.91 -17.20
CA ASN A 58 21.93 13.25 -18.34
C ASN A 58 22.82 12.09 -18.78
N SER A 59 23.37 11.32 -17.84
CA SER A 59 24.16 10.11 -18.13
C SER A 59 23.31 9.00 -18.75
N LEU A 60 22.05 8.85 -18.31
CA LEU A 60 21.11 7.86 -18.83
C LEU A 60 20.63 8.23 -20.23
N VAL A 61 20.27 9.49 -20.46
CA VAL A 61 19.92 10.01 -21.79
C VAL A 61 21.11 9.86 -22.74
N SER A 62 22.32 10.19 -22.29
CA SER A 62 23.54 10.01 -23.10
C SER A 62 23.80 8.54 -23.43
N ALA A 63 23.62 7.62 -22.48
CA ALA A 63 23.76 6.18 -22.72
C ALA A 63 22.69 5.64 -23.68
N ILE A 64 21.46 6.16 -23.61
CA ILE A 64 20.36 5.82 -24.49
C ILE A 64 20.59 6.37 -25.91
N ASP A 65 21.10 7.59 -26.02
CA ASP A 65 21.46 8.21 -27.30
C ASP A 65 22.71 7.60 -27.90
N GLU A 66 23.67 7.15 -27.10
CA GLU A 66 24.80 6.34 -27.56
C GLU A 66 24.31 4.98 -28.06
N LEU A 67 23.37 4.32 -27.37
CA LEU A 67 22.78 3.05 -27.82
C LEU A 67 21.94 3.22 -29.11
N LYS A 68 21.23 4.33 -29.26
CA LYS A 68 20.48 4.69 -30.49
C LYS A 68 21.41 5.13 -31.63
N GLY A 69 22.47 5.87 -31.32
CA GLY A 69 23.43 6.43 -32.28
C GLY A 69 24.52 5.45 -32.72
N SER A 70 24.82 4.43 -31.93
CA SER A 70 25.79 3.35 -32.25
C SER A 70 25.18 2.20 -33.07
N SER A 71 23.99 2.38 -33.65
CA SER A 71 23.39 1.42 -34.59
C SER A 71 23.44 1.91 -36.05
N PRO A 72 24.56 1.73 -36.79
CA PRO A 72 24.42 1.32 -38.17
C PRO A 72 23.88 -0.12 -38.15
N ALA A 73 22.73 -0.30 -38.78
CA ALA A 73 21.97 -1.55 -38.86
C ALA A 73 22.82 -2.84 -38.74
N GLY A 74 22.70 -3.50 -37.58
CA GLY A 74 23.03 -4.92 -37.40
C GLY A 74 24.25 -5.21 -36.54
N SER A 75 24.05 -5.40 -35.23
CA SER A 75 24.76 -6.42 -34.40
C SER A 75 24.48 -6.33 -32.88
N ILE A 76 23.23 -6.10 -32.45
CA ILE A 76 22.83 -6.41 -31.05
C ILE A 76 21.57 -7.29 -31.07
N PRO A 77 21.67 -8.60 -30.78
CA PRO A 77 20.51 -9.44 -30.51
C PRO A 77 19.75 -8.88 -29.30
N GLY A 78 18.52 -8.42 -29.51
CA GLY A 78 17.68 -7.80 -28.46
C GLY A 78 17.49 -6.29 -28.56
N ALA A 79 18.28 -5.55 -29.35
CA ALA A 79 18.07 -4.10 -29.51
C ALA A 79 16.74 -3.74 -30.21
N LYS A 80 16.24 -4.62 -31.09
CA LYS A 80 14.87 -4.51 -31.64
C LYS A 80 13.78 -4.66 -30.58
N SER A 81 14.06 -5.33 -29.46
CA SER A 81 13.12 -5.47 -28.33
C SER A 81 13.08 -4.24 -27.44
N LEU A 82 14.10 -3.37 -27.48
CA LEU A 82 14.15 -2.09 -26.73
C LEU A 82 13.55 -0.94 -27.53
N GLY A 83 13.61 -0.97 -28.87
CA GLY A 83 12.96 0.02 -29.73
C GLY A 83 11.42 -0.08 -29.74
N ASP A 84 10.88 -1.21 -29.28
CA ASP A 84 9.43 -1.50 -29.25
C ASP A 84 8.81 -1.31 -27.85
N VAL A 85 9.61 -0.84 -26.87
CA VAL A 85 9.09 -0.45 -25.56
C VAL A 85 8.41 0.90 -25.72
N ASP A 86 7.08 0.88 -25.84
CA ASP A 86 6.24 2.07 -25.84
C ASP A 86 6.30 2.74 -24.46
N LEU A 87 7.32 3.56 -24.25
CA LEU A 87 7.52 4.38 -23.06
C LEU A 87 6.32 5.28 -22.79
N GLN A 88 5.60 5.68 -23.83
CA GLN A 88 4.40 6.51 -23.72
C GLN A 88 3.19 5.69 -23.26
N GLY A 89 3.06 4.45 -23.76
CA GLY A 89 2.09 3.46 -23.28
C GLY A 89 2.37 3.01 -21.83
N LEU A 90 3.64 2.89 -21.44
CA LEU A 90 4.05 2.65 -20.06
C LEU A 90 3.75 3.83 -19.14
N ALA A 91 4.04 5.05 -19.57
CA ALA A 91 3.68 6.25 -18.83
C ALA A 91 2.15 6.41 -18.72
N GLY A 92 1.41 6.09 -19.77
CA GLY A 92 -0.06 6.06 -19.77
C GLY A 92 -0.63 4.99 -18.84
N SER A 93 -0.03 3.81 -18.83
CA SER A 93 -0.40 2.72 -17.91
C SER A 93 -0.06 3.07 -16.47
N LEU A 94 1.08 3.70 -16.22
CA LEU A 94 1.47 4.16 -14.89
C LEU A 94 0.57 5.31 -14.41
N ALA A 95 0.18 6.22 -15.31
CA ALA A 95 -0.74 7.31 -15.02
C ALA A 95 -2.17 6.82 -14.76
N SER A 96 -2.62 5.78 -15.48
CA SER A 96 -3.93 5.18 -15.23
C SER A 96 -3.93 4.39 -13.92
N LEU A 97 -2.84 3.66 -13.64
CA LEU A 97 -2.66 2.93 -12.39
C LEU A 97 -2.55 3.91 -11.21
N SER A 98 -1.82 5.02 -11.36
CA SER A 98 -1.69 6.05 -10.33
C SER A 98 -3.01 6.79 -10.12
N GLY A 99 -3.77 7.10 -11.17
CA GLY A 99 -5.11 7.66 -11.07
C GLY A 99 -6.07 6.72 -10.33
N ALA A 100 -6.10 5.45 -10.71
CA ALA A 100 -6.90 4.43 -10.04
C ALA A 100 -6.46 4.21 -8.58
N LEU A 101 -5.16 4.32 -8.30
CA LEU A 101 -4.61 4.21 -6.95
C LEU A 101 -4.98 5.43 -6.10
N ILE A 102 -4.98 6.64 -6.67
CA ILE A 102 -5.41 7.88 -6.02
C ILE A 102 -6.89 7.77 -5.63
N ASP A 103 -7.75 7.32 -6.54
CA ASP A 103 -9.18 7.12 -6.27
C ASP A 103 -9.43 6.01 -5.24
N ALA A 104 -8.58 4.98 -5.23
CA ALA A 104 -8.61 3.91 -4.25
C ALA A 104 -7.97 4.28 -2.91
N THR A 105 -7.24 5.41 -2.80
CA THR A 105 -6.48 5.80 -1.59
C THR A 105 -7.32 5.80 -0.32
N PRO A 106 -8.58 6.28 -0.28
CA PRO A 106 -9.38 6.22 0.95
C PRO A 106 -9.69 4.79 1.39
N ALA A 107 -10.00 3.91 0.43
CA ALA A 107 -10.23 2.49 0.69
C ALA A 107 -8.93 1.77 1.08
N LEU A 108 -7.82 2.09 0.42
CA LEU A 108 -6.49 1.56 0.74
C LEU A 108 -5.98 2.06 2.09
N ASN A 109 -6.16 3.34 2.43
CA ASN A 109 -5.83 3.88 3.73
C ASN A 109 -6.69 3.23 4.81
N THR A 110 -7.98 2.99 4.54
CA THR A 110 -8.87 2.23 5.44
C THR A 110 -8.39 0.78 5.59
N LEU A 111 -7.88 0.14 4.54
CA LEU A 111 -7.32 -1.21 4.60
C LEU A 111 -5.95 -1.27 5.29
N LEU A 112 -5.11 -0.24 5.09
CA LEU A 112 -3.77 -0.11 5.66
C LEU A 112 -3.81 0.26 7.15
N THR A 113 -4.79 1.08 7.56
CA THR A 113 -5.07 1.40 8.97
C THR A 113 -5.99 0.37 9.64
N SER A 114 -6.56 -0.56 8.87
CA SER A 114 -7.33 -1.70 9.35
C SER A 114 -6.42 -2.81 9.87
N ARG A 115 -6.99 -3.67 10.71
CA ARG A 115 -6.34 -4.90 11.19
C ARG A 115 -5.90 -5.84 10.07
N LEU A 116 -6.24 -5.61 8.80
CA LEU A 116 -5.75 -6.41 7.68
C LEU A 116 -4.23 -6.37 7.51
N VAL A 117 -3.55 -5.30 7.94
CA VAL A 117 -2.07 -5.17 7.89
C VAL A 117 -1.39 -5.67 9.18
N ASP A 118 -2.17 -6.05 10.19
CA ASP A 118 -1.64 -6.66 11.40
C ASP A 118 -0.96 -8.01 11.04
N PRO A 119 0.25 -8.30 11.54
CA PRO A 119 0.90 -9.60 11.41
C PRO A 119 -0.04 -10.79 11.69
N GLN A 120 -1.00 -10.64 12.60
CA GLN A 120 -1.98 -11.69 12.90
C GLN A 120 -2.98 -11.95 11.76
N SER A 121 -3.44 -10.90 11.07
CA SER A 121 -4.37 -11.06 9.95
C SER A 121 -3.65 -11.58 8.70
N ALA A 122 -2.41 -11.16 8.48
CA ALA A 122 -1.57 -11.70 7.41
C ALA A 122 -1.36 -13.22 7.57
N GLN A 123 -1.15 -13.70 8.80
CA GLN A 123 -1.04 -15.13 9.10
C GLN A 123 -2.33 -15.90 8.80
N VAL A 124 -3.50 -15.34 9.15
CA VAL A 124 -4.80 -15.98 8.85
C VAL A 124 -5.04 -16.05 7.34
N ILE A 125 -4.70 -15.00 6.60
CA ILE A 125 -4.82 -14.97 5.13
C ILE A 125 -3.86 -15.99 4.49
N ALA A 126 -2.61 -16.05 4.95
CA ALA A 126 -1.64 -17.03 4.48
C ALA A 126 -2.13 -18.47 4.71
N LEU A 127 -2.59 -18.77 5.92
CA LEU A 127 -3.12 -20.09 6.29
C LEU A 127 -4.37 -20.47 5.47
N LEU A 128 -5.25 -19.52 5.20
CA LEU A 128 -6.40 -19.74 4.30
C LEU A 128 -5.95 -19.99 2.86
N GLY A 129 -4.94 -19.26 2.37
CA GLY A 129 -4.37 -19.45 1.04
C GLY A 129 -3.73 -20.82 0.88
N GLU A 130 -2.92 -21.25 1.85
CA GLU A 130 -2.31 -22.58 1.88
C GLU A 130 -3.38 -23.68 1.87
N ALA A 131 -4.39 -23.57 2.75
CA ALA A 131 -5.50 -24.52 2.81
C ALA A 131 -6.33 -24.57 1.51
N LEU A 132 -6.48 -23.44 0.81
CA LEU A 132 -7.16 -23.38 -0.49
C LEU A 132 -6.38 -24.10 -1.59
N VAL A 133 -5.06 -23.88 -1.65
CA VAL A 133 -4.19 -24.54 -2.63
C VAL A 133 -4.13 -26.05 -2.36
N GLU A 134 -3.97 -26.45 -1.09
CA GLU A 134 -3.99 -27.85 -0.68
C GLU A 134 -5.35 -28.51 -0.94
N GLY A 135 -6.45 -27.83 -0.61
CA GLY A 135 -7.81 -28.30 -0.88
C GLY A 135 -8.09 -28.48 -2.37
N LYS A 136 -7.61 -27.55 -3.21
CA LYS A 136 -7.69 -27.68 -4.67
C LYS A 136 -6.89 -28.89 -5.18
N ALA A 137 -5.65 -29.05 -4.71
CA ALA A 137 -4.81 -30.19 -5.10
C ALA A 137 -5.45 -31.53 -4.67
N ALA A 138 -6.03 -31.60 -3.48
CA ALA A 138 -6.75 -32.77 -2.98
C ALA A 138 -8.02 -33.08 -3.79
N ALA A 139 -8.79 -32.05 -4.16
CA ALA A 139 -9.98 -32.21 -5.00
C ALA A 139 -9.64 -32.65 -6.44
N ASP A 140 -8.53 -32.15 -7.00
CA ASP A 140 -8.04 -32.59 -8.30
C ASP A 140 -7.49 -34.04 -8.24
N ALA A 141 -6.91 -34.46 -7.11
CA ALA A 141 -6.42 -35.82 -6.90
C ALA A 141 -7.53 -36.85 -6.63
N ASP A 142 -8.62 -36.45 -5.97
CA ASP A 142 -9.84 -37.25 -5.81
C ASP A 142 -11.09 -36.50 -6.31
N PRO A 143 -11.33 -36.49 -7.64
CA PRO A 143 -12.48 -35.83 -8.25
C PRO A 143 -13.81 -36.48 -7.86
N GLY A 144 -13.78 -37.68 -7.26
CA GLY A 144 -14.95 -38.46 -6.92
C GLY A 144 -15.63 -38.01 -5.63
N GLY A 145 -14.90 -37.31 -4.76
CA GLY A 145 -15.36 -36.83 -3.46
C GLY A 145 -15.99 -37.91 -2.56
N PRO A 146 -16.57 -37.52 -1.42
CA PRO A 146 -17.30 -38.44 -0.55
C PRO A 146 -18.57 -38.95 -1.28
N LYS A 147 -18.56 -40.20 -1.75
CA LYS A 147 -19.72 -40.78 -2.45
C LYS A 147 -20.74 -41.39 -1.49
N GLY A 148 -22.00 -41.01 -1.68
CA GLY A 148 -23.16 -41.56 -0.98
C GLY A 148 -23.34 -41.09 0.48
N ILE A 149 -24.46 -41.50 1.08
CA ILE A 149 -24.84 -41.14 2.46
C ILE A 149 -23.81 -41.57 3.52
N PHE A 150 -23.08 -42.67 3.27
CA PHE A 150 -22.04 -43.14 4.18
C PHE A 150 -20.74 -42.34 4.05
N GLY A 151 -20.39 -41.89 2.84
CA GLY A 151 -19.26 -40.99 2.61
C GLY A 151 -19.46 -39.64 3.31
N LEU A 152 -20.66 -39.06 3.19
CA LEU A 152 -21.03 -37.83 3.90
C LEU A 152 -21.05 -38.02 5.43
N TRP A 153 -21.48 -39.18 5.93
CA TRP A 153 -21.44 -39.47 7.37
C TRP A 153 -20.01 -39.64 7.90
N ARG A 154 -19.08 -40.12 7.07
CA ARG A 154 -17.67 -40.22 7.44
C ARG A 154 -17.01 -38.85 7.52
N VAL A 155 -17.35 -37.95 6.60
CA VAL A 155 -16.91 -36.54 6.58
C VAL A 155 -17.33 -35.81 7.87
N THR A 156 -18.56 -36.02 8.34
CA THR A 156 -19.01 -35.38 9.60
C THR A 156 -18.35 -35.93 10.86
N LYS A 157 -17.69 -37.10 10.78
CA LYS A 157 -16.88 -37.66 11.87
C LYS A 157 -15.40 -37.26 11.82
N ASP A 158 -14.96 -36.62 10.75
CA ASP A 158 -13.58 -36.19 10.61
C ASP A 158 -13.29 -35.02 11.57
N LYS A 159 -12.21 -35.17 12.35
CA LYS A 159 -11.84 -34.19 13.39
C LYS A 159 -11.47 -32.83 12.81
N ASP A 160 -10.86 -32.80 11.63
CA ASP A 160 -10.37 -31.57 11.01
C ASP A 160 -11.52 -30.82 10.32
N ILE A 161 -12.47 -31.55 9.75
CA ILE A 161 -13.72 -30.97 9.21
C ILE A 161 -14.56 -30.35 10.33
N VAL A 162 -14.72 -31.05 11.45
CA VAL A 162 -15.44 -30.51 12.63
C VAL A 162 -14.75 -29.26 13.18
N ARG A 163 -13.41 -29.24 13.23
CA ARG A 163 -12.63 -28.07 13.67
C ARG A 163 -12.82 -26.88 12.71
N GLY A 164 -12.75 -27.10 11.40
CA GLY A 164 -12.96 -26.07 10.39
C GLY A 164 -14.35 -25.47 10.44
N LEU A 165 -15.40 -26.31 10.53
CA LEU A 165 -16.78 -25.86 10.71
C LEU A 165 -16.96 -25.05 12.01
N GLY A 166 -16.34 -25.51 13.11
CA GLY A 166 -16.33 -24.79 14.37
C GLY A 166 -15.73 -23.39 14.26
N PHE A 167 -14.63 -23.24 13.51
CA PHE A 167 -14.03 -21.94 13.22
C PHE A 167 -14.99 -21.03 12.44
N ILE A 168 -15.60 -21.53 11.36
CA ILE A 168 -16.57 -20.74 10.55
C ILE A 168 -17.75 -20.26 11.40
N VAL A 169 -18.28 -21.10 12.29
CA VAL A 169 -19.34 -20.71 13.22
C VAL A 169 -18.90 -19.58 14.14
N GLN A 170 -17.66 -19.61 14.64
CA GLN A 170 -17.14 -18.55 15.50
C GLN A 170 -16.92 -17.24 14.73
N VAL A 171 -16.46 -17.32 13.48
CA VAL A 171 -16.35 -16.15 12.58
C VAL A 171 -17.72 -15.54 12.34
N ALA A 172 -18.72 -16.36 11.99
CA ALA A 172 -20.10 -15.90 11.79
C ALA A 172 -20.67 -15.23 13.06
N ARG A 173 -20.42 -15.81 14.24
CA ARG A 173 -20.83 -15.22 15.53
C ARG A 173 -20.12 -13.91 15.83
N ALA A 174 -18.84 -13.78 15.52
CA ALA A 174 -18.09 -12.54 15.70
C ALA A 174 -18.56 -11.45 14.73
N PHE A 175 -18.88 -11.82 13.50
CA PHE A 175 -19.41 -10.93 12.48
C PHE A 175 -20.81 -10.42 12.84
N GLY A 176 -21.74 -11.31 13.19
CA GLY A 176 -23.11 -10.95 13.54
C GLY A 176 -23.22 -9.99 14.73
N ARG A 177 -22.29 -10.07 15.70
CA ARG A 177 -22.21 -9.12 16.82
C ARG A 177 -21.86 -7.68 16.42
N ARG A 178 -21.32 -7.48 15.22
CA ARG A 178 -20.92 -6.16 14.69
C ARG A 178 -21.94 -5.59 13.71
N LEU A 179 -22.95 -6.37 13.33
CA LEU A 179 -24.03 -5.86 12.49
C LEU A 179 -24.94 -4.94 13.32
N PRO A 180 -25.51 -3.88 12.73
CA PRO A 180 -26.51 -3.07 13.40
C PRO A 180 -27.67 -3.96 13.85
N GLN A 181 -28.12 -3.79 15.09
CA GLN A 181 -29.37 -4.41 15.55
C GLN A 181 -30.51 -3.51 15.07
N GLU A 182 -31.33 -4.02 14.16
CA GLU A 182 -32.63 -3.40 13.84
C GLU A 182 -33.64 -3.62 14.97
#